data_AF-A0A259EWE2-F1
#
_entry.id   AF-A0A259EWE2-F1
#
_cell.length_a   1.000
_cell.length_b   1.000
_cell.length_c   1.000
_cell.angle_alpha   90.00
_cell.angle_beta   90.00
_cell.angle_gamma   90.00
#
_symmetry.space_group_name_H-M   'P 1'
#
loop_
_entity.id
_entity.type
_entity.pdbx_description
1 polymer ?
#
loop_
_entity_poly.entity_id
_entity_poly.type
_entity_poly.pdbx_seq_one_letter_code
_entity_poly.pdbx_strand_id
1 'polypeptide(L)'
;SMGTVLALVAHYQFAGLPEFDRHFHDDAICHFRDIVTMVLDPEVDSAYPKRWIGKVKVHLHNGTVLEGRVDEPKGDPGNTLNRTEITDKAMRLAAYSGGATPAEMATAIDRLWNIRQQKVVGNLIS
;
A
#
# COMPACT_ATOMS: atom_id res chain seq x y z
N SER A 1 -8.71 8.15 5.72
CA SER A 1 -9.50 7.07 6.37
C SER A 1 -9.56 5.87 5.43
N MET A 2 -10.01 4.69 5.87
CA MET A 2 -10.12 3.51 5.00
C MET A 2 -11.05 3.76 3.79
N GLY A 3 -12.16 4.48 3.99
CA GLY A 3 -13.06 4.85 2.89
C GLY A 3 -12.39 5.65 1.78
N THR A 4 -11.51 6.61 2.13
CA THR A 4 -10.73 7.36 1.13
C THR A 4 -9.78 6.45 0.35
N VAL A 5 -9.09 5.52 1.03
CA VAL A 5 -8.16 4.61 0.36
C VAL A 5 -8.91 3.70 -0.61
N LEU A 6 -10.06 3.15 -0.19
CA LEU A 6 -10.90 2.32 -1.06
C LEU A 6 -11.48 3.10 -2.24
N ALA A 7 -11.86 4.36 -2.04
CA ALA A 7 -12.29 5.26 -3.11
C ALA A 7 -11.17 5.50 -4.15
N LEU A 8 -9.96 5.76 -3.68
CA LEU A 8 -8.79 5.94 -4.55
C LEU A 8 -8.48 4.66 -5.34
N VAL A 9 -8.50 3.49 -4.70
CA VAL A 9 -8.32 2.20 -5.40
C VAL A 9 -9.43 1.99 -6.43
N ALA A 10 -10.69 2.25 -6.09
CA ALA A 10 -11.79 2.08 -7.02
C ALA A 10 -11.68 3.01 -8.24
N HIS A 11 -11.23 4.25 -8.04
CA HIS A 11 -11.14 5.25 -9.09
C HIS A 11 -9.86 5.12 -9.94
N TYR A 12 -8.70 5.01 -9.30
CA TYR A 12 -7.38 5.02 -9.96
C TYR A 12 -6.77 3.62 -10.14
N GLN A 13 -7.43 2.56 -9.65
CA GLN A 13 -6.89 1.19 -9.59
C GLN A 13 -5.62 1.08 -8.74
N PHE A 14 -5.29 2.13 -7.98
CA PHE A 14 -4.09 2.25 -7.18
C PHE A 14 -4.28 3.30 -6.10
N ALA A 15 -3.74 3.07 -4.90
CA ALA A 15 -3.74 4.03 -3.81
C ALA A 15 -2.33 4.15 -3.21
N GLY A 16 -1.51 5.02 -3.82
CA GLY A 16 -0.20 5.40 -3.30
C GLY A 16 -0.24 6.74 -2.57
N LEU A 17 0.93 7.15 -2.08
CA LEU A 17 1.11 8.43 -1.40
C LEU A 17 0.81 9.63 -2.33
N PRO A 18 1.27 9.67 -3.59
CA PRO A 18 0.96 10.79 -4.48
C PRO A 18 -0.53 10.91 -4.78
N GLU A 19 -1.22 9.78 -5.00
CA GLU A 19 -2.65 9.76 -5.29
C GLU A 19 -3.44 10.25 -4.08
N PHE A 20 -3.07 9.77 -2.89
CA PHE A 20 -3.71 10.21 -1.67
C PHE A 20 -3.50 11.72 -1.46
N ASP A 21 -2.25 12.19 -1.47
CA ASP A 21 -1.91 13.59 -1.20
C ASP A 21 -2.63 14.57 -2.15
N ARG A 22 -2.72 14.21 -3.44
CA ARG A 22 -3.30 15.09 -4.46
C ARG A 22 -4.81 14.98 -4.58
N HIS A 23 -5.38 13.78 -4.42
CA HIS A 23 -6.75 13.49 -4.85
C HIS A 23 -7.71 13.12 -3.72
N PHE A 24 -7.25 13.06 -2.45
CA PHE A 24 -8.14 12.66 -1.34
C PHE A 24 -9.38 13.54 -1.15
N HIS A 25 -9.34 14.77 -1.68
CA HIS A 25 -10.38 15.78 -1.56
C HIS A 25 -11.19 15.98 -2.84
N ASP A 26 -10.87 15.28 -3.93
CA ASP A 26 -11.62 15.35 -5.19
C ASP A 26 -13.07 14.91 -4.96
N ASP A 27 -14.03 15.58 -5.62
CA ASP A 27 -15.46 15.35 -5.40
C ASP A 27 -15.86 13.87 -5.63
N ALA A 28 -15.31 13.24 -6.66
CA ALA A 28 -15.56 11.83 -6.95
C ALA A 28 -15.06 10.90 -5.83
N ILE A 29 -13.92 11.22 -5.23
CA ILE A 29 -13.31 10.45 -4.13
C ILE A 29 -14.09 10.66 -2.84
N CYS A 30 -14.51 11.90 -2.56
CA CYS A 30 -15.38 12.20 -1.43
C CYS A 30 -16.73 11.49 -1.54
N HIS A 31 -17.39 11.55 -2.70
CA HIS A 31 -18.67 10.88 -2.92
C HIS A 31 -18.57 9.36 -2.76
N PHE A 32 -17.53 8.73 -3.31
CA PHE A 32 -17.31 7.30 -3.13
C PHE A 32 -16.99 6.95 -1.67
N ARG A 33 -16.15 7.74 -0.99
CA ARG A 33 -15.84 7.53 0.43
C ARG A 33 -17.10 7.53 1.29
N ASP A 34 -18.05 8.40 0.99
CA ASP A 34 -19.27 8.58 1.79
C ASP A 34 -20.23 7.38 1.70
N ILE A 35 -20.08 6.52 0.68
CA ILE A 35 -20.82 5.25 0.56
C ILE A 35 -20.03 4.03 1.08
N VAL A 36 -18.83 4.23 1.66
CA VAL A 36 -18.06 3.14 2.28
C VAL A 36 -18.39 3.04 3.77
N THR A 37 -18.85 1.86 4.19
CA THR A 37 -19.12 1.54 5.60
C THR A 37 -18.14 0.50 6.12
N MET A 38 -17.55 0.75 7.29
CA MET A 38 -16.75 -0.23 8.02
C MET A 38 -17.64 -1.04 8.96
N VAL A 39 -17.48 -2.36 8.96
CA VAL A 39 -18.24 -3.27 9.82
C VAL A 39 -17.27 -4.15 10.60
N LEU A 40 -17.55 -4.37 11.88
CA LEU A 40 -16.83 -5.33 12.69
C LEU A 40 -17.25 -6.75 12.29
N ASP A 41 -16.32 -7.51 11.73
CA ASP A 41 -16.53 -8.91 11.37
C ASP A 41 -15.87 -9.81 12.44
N PRO A 42 -16.64 -10.69 13.13
CA PRO A 42 -16.10 -11.51 14.22
C PRO A 42 -14.96 -12.44 13.80
N GLU A 43 -14.94 -12.90 12.54
CA GLU A 43 -13.87 -13.75 12.03
C GLU A 43 -12.58 -12.94 11.86
N VAL A 44 -12.69 -11.74 11.28
CA VAL A 44 -11.54 -10.83 11.12
C VAL A 44 -10.97 -10.42 12.48
N ASP A 45 -11.83 -10.05 13.42
CA ASP A 45 -11.43 -9.61 14.76
C ASP A 45 -10.73 -10.74 15.54
N SER A 46 -11.33 -11.94 15.56
CA SER A 46 -10.77 -13.09 16.29
C SER A 46 -9.48 -13.66 15.68
N ALA A 47 -9.21 -13.38 14.40
CA ALA A 47 -7.99 -13.81 13.73
C ALA A 47 -6.76 -12.96 14.09
N TYR A 48 -6.96 -11.71 14.53
CA TYR A 48 -5.87 -10.83 14.94
C TYR A 48 -5.24 -11.26 16.27
N PRO A 49 -3.91 -11.11 16.48
CA PRO A 49 -2.88 -10.61 15.56
C PRO A 49 -2.29 -11.68 14.65
N LYS A 50 -2.79 -12.92 14.70
CA LYS A 50 -2.19 -14.05 13.96
C LYS A 50 -2.36 -13.92 12.45
N ARG A 51 -3.47 -13.34 11.99
CA ARG A 51 -3.75 -13.05 10.56
C ARG A 51 -4.44 -11.71 10.40
N TRP A 52 -4.11 -11.04 9.31
CA TRP A 52 -4.65 -9.72 8.96
C TRP A 52 -5.61 -9.87 7.77
N ILE A 53 -6.73 -10.55 8.02
CA ILE A 53 -7.71 -10.87 6.97
C ILE A 53 -8.39 -9.58 6.48
N GLY A 54 -8.38 -9.38 5.17
CA GLY A 54 -9.17 -8.36 4.49
C GLY A 54 -10.42 -8.95 3.87
N LYS A 55 -11.59 -8.35 4.12
CA LYS A 55 -12.86 -8.68 3.46
C LYS A 55 -13.51 -7.42 2.91
N VAL A 56 -14.11 -7.52 1.74
CA VAL A 56 -14.90 -6.44 1.13
C VAL A 56 -16.16 -7.00 0.49
N LYS A 57 -17.24 -6.22 0.54
CA LYS A 57 -18.44 -6.44 -0.27
C LYS A 57 -18.71 -5.19 -1.09
N VAL A 58 -19.01 -5.37 -2.37
CA VAL A 58 -19.33 -4.28 -3.30
C VAL A 58 -20.76 -4.49 -3.80
N HIS A 59 -21.62 -3.53 -3.54
CA HIS A 59 -23.00 -3.52 -4.01
C HIS A 59 -23.07 -2.73 -5.32
N LEU A 60 -23.45 -3.39 -6.40
CA LEU A 60 -23.63 -2.77 -7.71
C LEU A 60 -25.05 -2.20 -7.85
N HIS A 61 -25.22 -1.21 -8.72
CA HIS A 61 -26.51 -0.55 -8.95
C HIS A 61 -27.62 -1.49 -9.44
N ASN A 62 -27.28 -2.61 -10.07
CA ASN A 62 -28.23 -3.64 -10.51
C ASN A 62 -28.65 -4.61 -9.39
N GLY A 63 -28.20 -4.38 -8.15
CA GLY A 63 -28.48 -5.24 -6.99
C GLY A 63 -27.50 -6.40 -6.80
N THR A 64 -26.57 -6.63 -7.73
CA THR A 64 -25.53 -7.67 -7.56
C THR A 64 -24.57 -7.30 -6.44
N VAL A 65 -24.21 -8.30 -5.63
CA VAL A 65 -23.18 -8.17 -4.59
C VAL A 65 -21.95 -8.97 -5.00
N LEU A 66 -20.80 -8.33 -5.03
CA LEU A 66 -19.50 -8.96 -5.21
C LEU A 66 -18.80 -9.05 -3.87
N GLU A 67 -18.11 -10.15 -3.61
CA GLU A 67 -17.35 -10.37 -2.38
C GLU A 67 -15.88 -10.61 -2.71
N GLY A 68 -14.99 -10.02 -1.91
CA GLY A 68 -13.55 -10.20 -2.01
C GLY A 68 -12.95 -10.51 -0.66
N ARG A 69 -11.96 -11.41 -0.64
CA ARG A 69 -11.26 -11.83 0.57
C ARG A 69 -9.76 -11.98 0.30
N VAL A 70 -8.96 -11.58 1.28
CA VAL A 70 -7.51 -11.78 1.33
C VAL A 70 -7.16 -12.29 2.73
N ASP A 71 -6.63 -13.51 2.83
CA ASP A 71 -6.23 -14.09 4.11
C ASP A 71 -4.83 -13.65 4.56
N GLU A 72 -3.90 -13.51 3.60
CA GLU A 72 -2.51 -13.08 3.82
C GLU A 72 -2.20 -11.90 2.90
N PRO A 73 -2.35 -10.66 3.39
CA PRO A 73 -2.06 -9.47 2.60
C PRO A 73 -0.59 -9.38 2.20
N LYS A 74 -0.34 -8.71 1.08
CA LYS A 74 1.02 -8.53 0.58
C LYS A 74 1.85 -7.73 1.59
N GLY A 75 2.95 -8.33 2.06
CA GLY A 75 3.81 -7.80 3.13
C GLY A 75 3.82 -8.67 4.39
N ASP A 76 2.81 -9.52 4.58
CA ASP A 76 2.78 -10.47 5.70
C ASP A 76 3.89 -11.54 5.56
N PRO A 77 4.30 -12.19 6.66
CA PRO A 77 5.32 -13.24 6.62
C PRO A 77 5.04 -14.38 5.62
N GLY A 78 3.76 -14.71 5.38
CA GLY A 78 3.34 -15.73 4.40
C GLY A 78 3.19 -15.20 2.97
N ASN A 79 3.10 -13.88 2.77
CA ASN A 79 2.98 -13.24 1.45
C ASN A 79 3.95 -12.05 1.34
N THR A 80 5.24 -12.34 1.48
CA THR A 80 6.27 -11.29 1.52
C THR A 80 6.44 -10.56 0.19
N LEU A 81 6.97 -9.34 0.26
CA LEU A 81 7.45 -8.61 -0.92
C LEU A 81 8.75 -9.26 -1.43
N ASN A 82 8.86 -9.41 -2.74
CA ASN A 82 10.11 -9.78 -3.39
C ASN A 82 11.05 -8.56 -3.48
N ARG A 83 12.31 -8.80 -3.87
CA ARG A 83 13.32 -7.73 -3.94
C ARG A 83 12.96 -6.59 -4.89
N THR A 84 12.36 -6.90 -6.02
CA THR A 84 11.89 -5.89 -6.99
C THR A 84 10.81 -5.03 -6.35
N GLU A 85 9.80 -5.65 -5.71
CA GLU A 85 8.71 -4.92 -5.05
C GLU A 85 9.22 -4.04 -3.89
N ILE A 86 10.20 -4.51 -3.11
CA ILE A 86 10.86 -3.71 -2.06
C ILE A 86 11.61 -2.53 -2.68
N THR A 87 12.36 -2.78 -3.76
CA THR A 87 13.12 -1.74 -4.49
C THR A 87 12.18 -0.68 -5.04
N ASP A 88 11.13 -1.07 -5.74
CA ASP A 88 10.13 -0.17 -6.31
C ASP A 88 9.40 0.64 -5.24
N LYS A 89 9.12 0.04 -4.08
CA LYS A 89 8.54 0.75 -2.93
C LYS A 89 9.52 1.79 -2.39
N ALA A 90 10.79 1.44 -2.21
CA ALA A 90 11.81 2.34 -1.71
C ALA A 90 12.04 3.53 -2.67
N MET A 91 12.12 3.26 -3.97
CA MET A 91 12.22 4.30 -5.01
C MET A 91 11.03 5.26 -5.01
N ARG A 92 9.80 4.74 -4.91
CA ARG A 92 8.59 5.57 -4.82
C ARG A 92 8.56 6.44 -3.57
N LEU A 93 9.01 5.91 -2.42
CA LEU A 93 9.07 6.68 -1.18
C LEU A 93 10.07 7.83 -1.27
N ALA A 94 11.26 7.58 -1.83
CA ALA A 94 12.27 8.62 -2.04
C ALA A 94 11.78 9.72 -3.00
N ALA A 95 11.12 9.32 -4.10
CA ALA A 95 10.54 10.26 -5.06
C ALA A 95 9.41 11.11 -4.43
N TYR A 96 8.56 10.50 -3.60
CA TYR A 96 7.48 11.22 -2.92
C TYR A 96 7.99 12.23 -1.90
N SER A 97 8.98 11.86 -1.08
CA SER A 97 9.52 12.75 -0.05
C SER A 97 10.47 13.82 -0.60
N GLY A 98 10.98 13.65 -1.83
CA GLY A 98 12.09 14.44 -2.35
C GLY A 98 13.41 14.18 -1.62
N GLY A 99 13.52 13.08 -0.86
CA GLY A 99 14.65 12.81 0.02
C GLY A 99 15.91 12.27 -0.67
N ALA A 100 15.81 11.88 -1.94
CA ALA A 100 16.94 11.47 -2.77
C ALA A 100 16.57 11.54 -4.25
N THR A 101 17.55 11.79 -5.11
CA THR A 101 17.39 11.59 -6.55
C THR A 101 17.25 10.10 -6.90
N PRO A 102 16.67 9.74 -8.06
CA PRO A 102 16.60 8.35 -8.49
C PRO A 102 17.96 7.64 -8.55
N ALA A 103 19.01 8.37 -8.95
CA ALA A 103 20.37 7.81 -9.04
C ALA A 103 20.99 7.54 -7.66
N GLU A 104 20.81 8.46 -6.71
CA GLU A 104 21.27 8.28 -5.33
C GLU A 104 20.53 7.13 -4.66
N MET A 105 19.20 7.07 -4.81
CA MET A 105 18.40 6.02 -4.21
C MET A 105 18.72 4.64 -4.81
N ALA A 106 18.93 4.54 -6.13
CA ALA A 106 19.36 3.30 -6.77
C ALA A 106 20.71 2.82 -6.22
N THR A 107 21.67 3.73 -6.06
CA THR A 107 22.99 3.42 -5.48
C THR A 107 22.88 2.96 -4.03
N ALA A 108 22.05 3.64 -3.23
CA ALA A 108 21.79 3.28 -1.84
C ALA A 108 21.18 1.87 -1.73
N ILE A 109 20.17 1.56 -2.56
CA ILE A 109 19.51 0.26 -2.58
C ILE A 109 20.48 -0.86 -2.96
N ASP A 110 21.32 -0.66 -3.97
CA ASP A 110 22.33 -1.66 -4.36
C ASP A 110 23.32 -1.97 -3.23
N ARG A 111 23.81 -0.93 -2.54
CA ARG A 111 24.67 -1.09 -1.36
C ARG A 111 23.96 -1.83 -0.23
N LEU A 112 22.69 -1.53 0.00
CA LEU A 112 21.88 -2.18 1.04
C LEU A 112 21.61 -3.66 0.71
N TRP A 113 21.33 -4.00 -0.54
CA TRP A 113 21.18 -5.39 -0.96
C TRP A 113 22.48 -6.19 -0.80
N ASN A 114 23.62 -5.52 -0.96
CA ASN A 114 24.95 -6.10 -0.82
C ASN A 114 25.62 -5.75 0.52
N ILE A 115 24.86 -5.34 1.54
CA ILE A 115 25.42 -4.79 2.80
C ILE A 115 26.37 -5.76 3.51
N ARG A 116 26.10 -7.07 3.43
CA ARG A 116 26.94 -8.11 4.04
C ARG A 116 28.32 -8.23 3.38
N GLN A 117 28.50 -7.70 2.17
CA GLN A 117 29.77 -7.68 1.45
C GLN A 117 30.58 -6.40 1.72
N GLN A 118 29.99 -5.41 2.39
CA GLN A 118 30.64 -4.14 2.67
C GLN A 118 31.52 -4.26 3.92
N LYS A 119 32.79 -3.83 3.81
CA LYS A 119 33.70 -3.75 4.96
C LYS A 119 33.33 -2.61 5.90
N VAL A 120 32.84 -1.50 5.35
CA VAL A 120 32.36 -0.31 6.07
C VAL A 120 31.17 0.24 5.29
N VAL A 121 30.10 0.61 5.99
CA VAL A 121 28.95 1.31 5.39
C VAL A 121 29.16 2.81 5.58
N GLY A 122 29.48 3.51 4.49
CA GLY A 122 29.56 4.98 4.47
C GLY A 122 28.19 5.63 4.29
N ASN A 123 28.17 6.92 3.96
CA ASN A 123 26.93 7.63 3.63
C ASN A 123 26.23 6.97 2.43
N LEU A 124 24.93 6.71 2.57
CA LEU A 124 24.11 6.05 1.55
C LEU A 124 23.43 7.04 0.61
N ILE A 125 23.07 8.22 1.13
CA ILE A 125 22.44 9.33 0.40
C ILE A 125 23.25 10.58 0.76
N SER A 126 23.46 11.47 -0.21
CA SER A 126 24.27 12.70 -0.06
C SER A 126 23.38 13.92 0.14
#